data_AF-A0A6J4BV13-F1
#
_entry.id   AF-A0A6J4BV13-F1
#
_cell.length_a   1.000
_cell.length_b   1.000
_cell.length_c   1.000
_cell.angle_alpha   90.00
_cell.angle_beta   90.00
_cell.angle_gamma   90.00
#
_symmetry.space_group_name_H-M   'P 1'
#
loop_
_entity.id
_entity.type
_entity.pdbx_description
1 polymer ?
#
loop_
_entity_poly.entity_id
_entity_poly.type
_entity_poly.pdbx_seq_one_letter_code
_entity_poly.pdbx_strand_id
1 'polypeptide(L)'
;MIVIERHGVAGTTHRRIAEAAAVPLGSVTYYFVTLEDLLTTAFLQLATTSSGAFAARLDAATTRCEAIEGVIDIIAGSVWADPRTLLLSYELYAYAARHPDVTTVMQHWMDNSRAALGRFFDPVTARALDALVEGIGIHNSIDTAPLDRDAIRVIIDRITGDA
;
A
#
# COMPACT_ATOMS: atom_id res chain seq x y z
N MET A 1 -6.29 -12.44 3.21
CA MET A 1 -5.45 -11.54 4.04
C MET A 1 -5.27 -12.00 5.48
N ILE A 2 -6.31 -12.40 6.23
CA ILE A 2 -6.21 -12.76 7.67
C ILE A 2 -5.13 -13.82 7.98
N VAL A 3 -4.96 -14.82 7.11
CA VAL A 3 -3.94 -15.87 7.32
C VAL A 3 -2.53 -15.30 7.18
N ILE A 4 -2.28 -14.47 6.16
CA ILE A 4 -0.99 -13.80 5.92
C ILE A 4 -0.69 -12.84 7.08
N GLU A 5 -1.67 -12.08 7.54
CA GLU A 5 -1.53 -11.19 8.70
C GLU A 5 -1.10 -11.94 9.98
N ARG A 6 -1.65 -13.13 10.21
CA ARG A 6 -1.39 -13.91 11.45
C ARG A 6 -0.18 -14.83 11.36
N HIS A 7 0.18 -15.28 10.17
CA HIS A 7 1.15 -16.37 9.96
C HIS A 7 2.23 -16.04 8.92
N GLY A 8 2.20 -14.84 8.33
CA GLY A 8 3.03 -14.44 7.20
C GLY A 8 2.74 -15.23 5.92
N VAL A 9 3.41 -14.86 4.83
CA VAL A 9 3.33 -15.65 3.59
C VAL A 9 3.85 -17.07 3.82
N ALA A 10 4.97 -17.21 4.53
CA ALA A 10 5.59 -18.52 4.77
C ALA A 10 4.71 -19.49 5.59
N GLY A 11 3.88 -18.97 6.50
CA GLY A 11 2.96 -19.80 7.30
C GLY A 11 1.60 -20.05 6.65
N THR A 12 1.35 -19.44 5.49
CA THR A 12 0.07 -19.56 4.79
C THR A 12 -0.05 -20.93 4.11
N THR A 13 -1.20 -21.60 4.27
CA THR A 13 -1.48 -22.91 3.66
C THR A 13 -2.95 -23.00 3.27
N HIS A 14 -3.29 -23.85 2.29
CA HIS A 14 -4.69 -24.10 1.90
C HIS A 14 -5.58 -24.46 3.08
N ARG A 15 -5.08 -25.27 4.03
CA ARG A 15 -5.83 -25.65 5.23
C ARG A 15 -6.13 -24.45 6.12
N ARG A 16 -5.13 -23.62 6.44
CA ARG A 16 -5.36 -22.40 7.25
C ARG A 16 -6.30 -21.42 6.56
N ILE A 17 -6.23 -21.32 5.24
CA ILE A 17 -7.15 -20.50 4.45
C ILE A 17 -8.57 -21.03 4.54
N ALA A 18 -8.77 -22.34 4.33
CA ALA A 18 -10.06 -22.98 4.42
C ALA A 18 -10.69 -22.80 5.82
N GLU A 19 -9.89 -23.00 6.87
CA GLU A 19 -10.29 -22.77 8.26
C GLU A 19 -10.68 -21.30 8.51
N ALA A 20 -9.86 -20.34 8.06
CA ALA A 20 -10.13 -18.91 8.25
C ALA A 20 -11.33 -18.41 7.44
N ALA A 21 -11.61 -19.03 6.29
CA ALA A 21 -12.75 -18.69 5.44
C ALA A 21 -14.02 -19.51 5.76
N ALA A 22 -13.95 -20.44 6.72
CA ALA A 22 -15.03 -21.36 7.07
C ALA A 22 -15.58 -22.16 5.87
N VAL A 23 -14.70 -22.62 4.98
CA VAL A 23 -15.05 -23.43 3.80
C VAL A 23 -14.35 -24.79 3.83
N PRO A 24 -14.86 -25.82 3.13
CA PRO A 24 -14.16 -27.09 2.98
C PRO A 24 -12.80 -26.90 2.27
N LEU A 25 -11.78 -27.67 2.68
CA LEU A 25 -10.46 -27.65 2.03
C LEU A 25 -10.56 -27.90 0.51
N GLY A 26 -11.42 -28.84 0.12
CA GLY A 26 -11.66 -29.17 -1.29
C GLY A 26 -12.16 -27.99 -2.14
N SER A 27 -12.86 -27.02 -1.54
CA SER A 27 -13.31 -25.81 -2.26
C SER A 27 -12.14 -24.90 -2.60
N VAL A 28 -11.19 -24.72 -1.68
CA VAL A 28 -10.01 -23.86 -1.93
C VAL A 28 -9.14 -24.45 -3.02
N THR A 29 -8.86 -25.77 -2.95
CA THR A 29 -8.05 -26.48 -3.95
C THR A 29 -8.74 -26.65 -5.29
N TYR A 30 -10.07 -26.47 -5.34
CA TYR A 30 -10.83 -26.44 -6.59
C TYR A 30 -10.67 -25.11 -7.33
N TYR A 31 -10.73 -23.99 -6.61
CA TYR A 31 -10.59 -22.64 -7.21
C TYR A 31 -9.15 -22.22 -7.44
N PHE A 32 -8.21 -22.72 -6.63
CA PHE A 32 -6.79 -22.40 -6.71
C PHE A 32 -5.99 -23.69 -6.85
N VAL A 33 -5.38 -23.85 -8.02
CA VAL A 33 -4.56 -25.02 -8.34
C VAL A 33 -3.30 -25.02 -7.48
N THR A 34 -2.70 -23.85 -7.25
CA THR A 34 -1.54 -23.68 -6.40
C THR A 34 -1.78 -22.65 -5.30
N LEU A 35 -0.98 -22.75 -4.23
CA LEU A 35 -0.97 -21.73 -3.17
C LEU A 35 -0.48 -20.38 -3.69
N GLU A 36 0.45 -20.41 -4.65
CA GLU A 36 1.00 -19.23 -5.31
C GLU A 36 -0.09 -18.46 -6.05
N ASP A 37 -0.95 -19.13 -6.83
CA ASP A 37 -2.08 -18.49 -7.53
C ASP A 37 -3.00 -17.74 -6.55
N LEU A 38 -3.25 -18.34 -5.38
CA LEU A 38 -4.08 -17.76 -4.34
C LEU A 38 -3.39 -16.55 -3.69
N LEU A 39 -2.11 -16.68 -3.33
CA LEU A 39 -1.32 -15.60 -2.75
C LEU A 39 -1.21 -14.41 -3.70
N THR A 40 -0.88 -14.66 -4.97
CA THR A 40 -0.85 -13.66 -6.03
C THR A 40 -2.21 -12.97 -6.12
N THR A 41 -3.31 -13.70 -6.24
CA THR A 41 -4.67 -13.11 -6.27
C THR A 41 -4.96 -12.23 -5.06
N ALA A 42 -4.60 -12.69 -3.86
CA ALA A 42 -4.82 -11.96 -2.62
C ALA A 42 -4.00 -10.65 -2.57
N PHE A 43 -2.75 -10.68 -3.02
CA PHE A 43 -1.89 -9.51 -3.09
C PHE A 43 -2.31 -8.52 -4.17
N LEU A 44 -2.78 -9.01 -5.33
CA LEU A 44 -3.38 -8.17 -6.37
C LEU A 44 -4.61 -7.42 -5.84
N GLN A 45 -5.45 -8.09 -5.06
CA GLN A 45 -6.61 -7.47 -4.42
C GLN A 45 -6.21 -6.41 -3.39
N LEU A 46 -5.17 -6.68 -2.59
CA LEU A 46 -4.63 -5.70 -1.65
C LEU A 46 -4.13 -4.45 -2.38
N ALA A 47 -3.25 -4.62 -3.38
CA ALA A 47 -2.69 -3.51 -4.15
C ALA A 47 -3.79 -2.67 -4.82
N THR A 48 -4.81 -3.31 -5.41
CA THR A 48 -5.95 -2.62 -6.02
C THR A 48 -6.72 -1.78 -5.01
N THR A 49 -6.97 -2.35 -3.82
CA THR A 49 -7.71 -1.66 -2.75
C THR A 49 -6.93 -0.45 -2.22
N SER A 50 -5.63 -0.64 -1.94
CA SER A 50 -4.73 0.43 -1.47
C SER A 50 -4.58 1.56 -2.50
N SER A 51 -4.42 1.20 -3.78
CA SER A 51 -4.39 2.17 -4.88
C SER A 51 -5.68 2.97 -5.00
N GLY A 52 -6.83 2.30 -4.89
CA GLY A 52 -8.13 2.95 -4.99
C GLY A 52 -8.36 3.97 -3.87
N ALA A 53 -7.96 3.64 -2.63
CA ALA A 53 -8.06 4.56 -1.50
C ALA A 53 -7.17 5.80 -1.68
N PHE A 54 -5.94 5.61 -2.17
CA PHE A 54 -5.03 6.71 -2.49
C PHE A 54 -5.59 7.63 -3.57
N ALA A 55 -6.03 7.05 -4.69
CA ALA A 55 -6.60 7.79 -5.80
C ALA A 55 -7.86 8.56 -5.39
N ALA A 56 -8.79 7.93 -4.66
CA ALA A 56 -10.01 8.58 -4.19
C ALA A 56 -9.73 9.81 -3.32
N ARG A 57 -8.68 9.78 -2.49
CA ARG A 57 -8.32 10.92 -1.64
C ARG A 57 -7.77 12.10 -2.43
N LEU A 58 -7.02 11.83 -3.51
CA LEU A 58 -6.50 12.85 -4.43
C LEU A 58 -7.53 13.32 -5.46
N ASP A 59 -8.47 12.47 -5.85
CA ASP A 59 -9.57 12.83 -6.76
C ASP A 59 -10.50 13.88 -6.16
N ALA A 60 -10.64 13.89 -4.83
CA ALA A 60 -11.37 14.92 -4.11
C ALA A 60 -10.69 16.30 -4.13
N ALA A 61 -9.39 16.38 -4.46
CA ALA A 61 -8.67 17.64 -4.53
C ALA A 61 -8.92 18.35 -5.87
N THR A 62 -9.11 19.66 -5.80
CA THR A 62 -9.24 20.56 -6.96
C THR A 62 -8.10 21.58 -7.03
N THR A 63 -7.38 21.78 -5.93
CA THR A 63 -6.24 22.69 -5.84
C THR A 63 -4.97 21.97 -5.36
N ARG A 64 -3.80 22.56 -5.64
CA ARG A 64 -2.51 22.06 -5.12
C ARG A 64 -2.50 21.99 -3.60
N CYS A 65 -3.07 22.98 -2.91
CA CYS A 65 -3.17 22.98 -1.45
C CYS A 65 -4.02 21.82 -0.93
N GLU A 66 -5.17 21.54 -1.55
CA GLU A 66 -6.00 20.39 -1.19
C GLU A 66 -5.30 19.05 -1.46
N ALA A 67 -4.48 18.96 -2.51
CA ALA A 67 -3.67 17.79 -2.80
C ALA A 67 -2.58 17.59 -1.73
N ILE A 68 -1.92 18.66 -1.28
CA ILE A 68 -0.97 18.64 -0.17
C ILE A 68 -1.65 18.13 1.11
N GLU A 69 -2.82 18.67 1.46
CA GLU A 69 -3.61 18.17 2.59
C GLU A 69 -3.98 16.69 2.44
N GLY A 70 -4.34 16.27 1.23
CA GLY A 70 -4.64 14.88 0.91
C GLY A 70 -3.45 13.96 1.17
N VAL A 71 -2.25 14.34 0.75
CA VAL A 71 -1.02 13.57 1.01
C VAL A 71 -0.73 13.51 2.50
N ILE A 72 -0.82 14.64 3.22
CA ILE A 72 -0.59 14.68 4.66
C ILE A 72 -1.60 13.78 5.40
N ASP A 73 -2.86 13.77 4.99
CA ASP A 73 -3.89 12.88 5.52
C ASP A 73 -3.61 11.41 5.24
N ILE A 74 -3.13 11.06 4.06
CA ILE A 74 -2.77 9.68 3.71
C ILE A 74 -1.67 9.17 4.65
N ILE A 75 -0.65 10.00 4.89
CA ILE A 75 0.51 9.65 5.70
C ILE A 75 0.15 9.61 7.19
N ALA A 76 -0.49 10.66 7.70
CA ALA A 76 -0.79 10.80 9.12
C ALA A 76 -2.02 9.99 9.55
N GLY A 77 -2.93 9.69 8.63
CA GLY A 77 -4.32 9.41 8.97
C GLY A 77 -4.77 7.96 8.86
N SER A 78 -4.26 7.12 7.96
CA SER A 78 -4.91 5.81 7.80
C SER A 78 -4.23 4.75 6.95
N VAL A 79 -3.75 5.07 5.74
CA VAL A 79 -3.41 4.00 4.78
C VAL A 79 -2.14 3.25 5.19
N TRP A 80 -1.13 3.98 5.65
CA TRP A 80 0.15 3.40 6.08
C TRP A 80 0.34 3.38 7.60
N ALA A 81 -0.51 4.10 8.33
CA ALA A 81 -0.49 4.13 9.78
C ALA A 81 -1.23 2.93 10.42
N ASP A 82 -2.11 2.25 9.67
CA ASP A 82 -2.74 1.01 10.14
C ASP A 82 -1.70 -0.13 10.20
N PRO A 83 -1.40 -0.69 11.39
CA PRO A 83 -0.37 -1.72 11.55
C PRO A 83 -0.62 -2.95 10.67
N ARG A 84 -1.89 -3.28 10.42
CA ARG A 84 -2.27 -4.39 9.56
C ARG A 84 -1.92 -4.11 8.10
N THR A 85 -2.30 -2.95 7.57
CA THR A 85 -2.02 -2.59 6.18
C THR A 85 -0.51 -2.54 5.94
N LEU A 86 0.24 -1.99 6.89
CA LEU A 86 1.69 -1.93 6.80
C LEU A 86 2.36 -3.32 6.84
N LEU A 87 1.93 -4.19 7.75
CA LEU A 87 2.42 -5.57 7.81
C LEU A 87 2.20 -6.30 6.49
N LEU A 88 1.02 -6.15 5.90
CA LEU A 88 0.68 -6.77 4.62
C LEU A 88 1.48 -6.17 3.45
N SER A 89 1.83 -4.89 3.51
CA SER A 89 2.75 -4.26 2.56
C SER A 89 4.15 -4.87 2.64
N TYR A 90 4.70 -5.14 3.84
CA TYR A 90 6.00 -5.82 3.95
C TYR A 90 6.00 -7.20 3.29
N GLU A 91 4.95 -7.98 3.55
CA GLU A 91 4.76 -9.30 2.92
C GLU A 91 4.62 -9.18 1.39
N LEU A 92 3.88 -8.17 0.90
CA LEU A 92 3.72 -7.89 -0.52
C LEU A 92 5.07 -7.59 -1.20
N TYR A 93 5.86 -6.67 -0.65
CA TYR A 93 7.17 -6.32 -1.21
C TYR A 93 8.14 -7.52 -1.20
N ALA A 94 8.17 -8.26 -0.10
CA ALA A 94 9.00 -9.46 0.01
C ALA A 94 8.56 -10.57 -0.96
N TYR A 95 7.26 -10.71 -1.19
CA TYR A 95 6.69 -11.65 -2.16
C TYR A 95 7.01 -11.23 -3.59
N ALA A 96 6.73 -9.98 -3.96
CA ALA A 96 6.94 -9.44 -5.30
C ALA A 96 8.41 -9.55 -5.75
N ALA A 97 9.37 -9.38 -4.84
CA ALA A 97 10.79 -9.53 -5.13
C ALA A 97 11.19 -10.91 -5.72
N ARG A 98 10.32 -11.93 -5.61
CA ARG A 98 10.50 -13.27 -6.18
C ARG A 98 9.46 -13.63 -7.25
N HIS A 99 8.45 -12.79 -7.46
CA HIS A 99 7.30 -13.05 -8.35
C HIS A 99 7.14 -11.87 -9.33
N PRO A 100 7.70 -11.98 -10.55
CA PRO A 100 7.75 -10.87 -11.52
C PRO A 100 6.38 -10.33 -11.93
N ASP A 101 5.37 -11.19 -12.00
CA ASP A 101 3.98 -10.85 -12.29
C ASP A 101 3.39 -9.89 -11.23
N VAL A 102 3.66 -10.14 -9.95
CA VAL A 102 3.26 -9.22 -8.86
C VAL A 102 4.05 -7.92 -8.92
N THR A 103 5.34 -7.98 -9.26
CA THR A 103 6.17 -6.77 -9.45
C THR A 103 5.57 -5.84 -10.50
N THR A 104 5.14 -6.38 -11.65
CA THR A 104 4.50 -5.60 -12.71
C THR A 104 3.23 -4.90 -12.21
N VAL A 105 2.42 -5.56 -11.39
CA VAL A 105 1.21 -4.94 -10.85
C VAL A 105 1.52 -3.84 -9.83
N MET A 106 2.54 -4.04 -8.98
CA MET A 106 3.00 -2.98 -8.08
C MET A 106 3.51 -1.76 -8.85
N GLN A 107 4.22 -1.96 -9.96
CA GLN A 107 4.66 -0.86 -10.84
C GLN A 107 3.46 -0.09 -11.40
N HIS A 108 2.43 -0.78 -11.90
CA HIS A 108 1.21 -0.14 -12.37
C HIS A 108 0.47 0.64 -11.28
N TRP A 109 0.44 0.14 -10.05
CA TRP A 109 -0.11 0.88 -8.90
C TRP A 109 0.68 2.17 -8.67
N MET A 110 2.01 2.10 -8.59
CA MET A 110 2.85 3.28 -8.40
C MET A 110 2.66 4.30 -9.54
N ASP A 111 2.49 3.85 -10.78
CA ASP A 111 2.20 4.72 -11.91
C ASP A 111 0.85 5.42 -11.77
N ASN A 112 -0.19 4.72 -11.29
CA ASN A 112 -1.49 5.32 -11.02
C ASN A 112 -1.42 6.37 -9.89
N SER A 113 -0.69 6.07 -8.82
CA SER A 113 -0.43 7.00 -7.71
C SER A 113 0.26 8.27 -8.22
N ARG A 114 1.35 8.11 -8.98
CA ARG A 114 2.09 9.22 -9.59
C ARG A 114 1.26 10.01 -10.60
N ALA A 115 0.38 9.36 -11.37
CA ALA A 115 -0.52 10.04 -12.29
C ALA A 115 -1.54 10.92 -11.55
N ALA A 116 -2.09 10.45 -10.43
CA ALA A 116 -2.99 11.24 -9.59
C ALA A 116 -2.27 12.45 -8.97
N LEU A 117 -1.05 12.26 -8.46
CA LEU A 117 -0.20 13.34 -7.96
C LEU A 117 0.21 14.33 -9.06
N GLY A 118 0.51 13.82 -10.26
CA GLY A 118 0.94 14.59 -11.42
C GLY A 118 -0.07 15.62 -11.94
N ARG A 119 -1.32 15.57 -11.46
CA ARG A 119 -2.32 16.63 -11.68
C ARG A 119 -1.96 17.95 -10.99
N PHE A 120 -1.15 17.90 -9.93
CA PHE A 120 -0.83 19.04 -9.07
C PHE A 120 0.66 19.32 -8.92
N PHE A 121 1.51 18.34 -9.25
CA PHE A 121 2.96 18.41 -9.06
C PHE A 121 3.70 17.98 -10.34
N ASP A 122 4.92 18.47 -10.54
CA ASP A 122 5.77 17.99 -11.62
C ASP A 122 6.15 16.50 -11.40
N PRO A 123 6.61 15.79 -12.44
CA PRO A 123 6.89 14.35 -12.36
C PRO A 123 7.90 13.95 -11.27
N VAL A 124 8.90 14.79 -10.97
CA VAL A 124 9.91 14.47 -9.95
C VAL A 124 9.31 14.62 -8.56
N THR A 125 8.60 15.72 -8.31
CA THR A 125 7.89 15.95 -7.05
C THR A 125 6.81 14.88 -6.80
N ALA A 126 6.04 14.52 -7.83
CA ALA A 126 5.06 13.44 -7.73
C ALA A 126 5.70 12.09 -7.34
N ARG A 127 6.86 11.76 -7.93
CA ARG A 127 7.61 10.55 -7.57
C ARG A 127 8.19 10.62 -6.16
N ALA A 128 8.65 11.80 -5.71
CA ALA A 128 9.15 11.99 -4.36
C ALA A 128 8.03 11.84 -3.30
N LEU A 129 6.85 12.41 -3.58
CA LEU A 129 5.67 12.28 -2.73
C LEU A 129 5.21 10.82 -2.62
N ASP A 130 5.10 10.11 -3.75
CA ASP A 130 4.77 8.68 -3.81
C ASP A 130 5.71 7.84 -2.92
N ALA A 131 7.02 8.08 -3.02
CA ALA A 131 8.02 7.39 -2.21
C ALA A 131 7.97 7.77 -0.71
N LEU A 132 7.73 9.03 -0.38
CA LEU A 132 7.65 9.49 1.02
C LEU A 132 6.41 8.96 1.73
N VAL A 133 5.30 8.79 1.01
CA VAL A 133 4.07 8.24 1.57
C VAL A 133 4.33 6.86 2.18
N GLU A 134 5.04 6.00 1.45
CA GLU A 134 5.44 4.70 1.95
C GLU A 134 6.59 4.79 2.97
N GLY A 135 7.64 5.56 2.67
CA GLY A 135 8.83 5.66 3.51
C GLY A 135 8.55 6.16 4.93
N ILE A 136 7.72 7.19 5.08
CA ILE A 136 7.31 7.72 6.40
C ILE A 136 6.46 6.69 7.13
N GLY A 137 5.52 6.03 6.45
CA GLY A 137 4.69 4.99 7.06
C GLY A 137 5.52 3.83 7.63
N ILE A 138 6.49 3.34 6.86
CA ILE A 138 7.42 2.30 7.29
C ILE A 138 8.24 2.76 8.50
N HIS A 139 8.85 3.95 8.45
CA HIS A 139 9.71 4.45 9.53
C HIS A 139 8.90 4.71 10.81
N ASN A 140 7.75 5.37 10.72
CA ASN A 140 6.90 5.67 11.87
C ASN A 140 6.41 4.42 12.61
N SER A 141 6.35 3.26 11.95
CA SER A 141 5.90 2.02 12.59
C SER A 141 6.91 1.38 13.55
N ILE A 142 8.19 1.74 13.40
CA ILE A 142 9.31 1.20 14.18
C ILE A 142 10.01 2.27 15.00
N ASP A 143 9.90 3.54 14.59
CA ASP A 143 10.54 4.65 15.28
C ASP A 143 9.91 4.85 16.67
N THR A 144 10.78 5.07 17.65
CA THR A 144 10.39 5.44 19.02
C THR A 144 9.89 6.88 19.13
N ALA A 145 10.14 7.72 18.12
CA ALA A 145 9.69 9.09 18.00
C ALA A 145 9.08 9.34 16.61
N PRO A 146 7.91 8.74 16.29
CA PRO A 146 7.30 8.83 14.97
C PRO A 146 6.96 10.29 14.61
N LEU A 147 7.05 10.61 13.32
CA LEU A 147 6.67 11.93 12.81
C LEU A 147 5.17 12.16 13.03
N ASP A 148 4.84 13.22 13.76
CA ASP A 148 3.47 13.70 13.86
C ASP A 148 3.03 14.43 12.59
N ARG A 149 1.75 14.79 12.55
CA ARG A 149 1.13 15.46 11.39
C ARG A 149 1.83 16.78 11.04
N ASP A 150 2.28 17.54 12.04
CA ASP A 150 2.90 18.85 11.83
C ASP A 150 4.31 18.69 11.27
N ALA A 151 5.08 17.72 11.75
CA ALA A 151 6.38 17.36 11.20
C ALA A 151 6.26 16.83 9.76
N ILE A 152 5.25 15.98 9.48
CA ILE A 152 4.94 15.52 8.12
C ILE A 152 4.64 16.71 7.20
N ARG A 153 3.78 17.64 7.63
CA ARG A 153 3.48 18.86 6.87
C ARG A 153 4.74 19.64 6.51
N VAL A 154 5.61 19.90 7.48
CA VAL A 154 6.87 20.63 7.23
C VAL A 154 7.73 19.94 6.17
N ILE A 155 7.76 18.62 6.15
CA ILE A 155 8.49 17.85 5.12
C ILE A 155 7.82 17.98 3.76
N ILE A 156 6.50 17.80 3.69
CA ILE A 156 5.74 17.93 2.44
C ILE A 156 5.90 19.33 1.87
N ASP A 157 5.72 20.38 2.68
CA ASP A 157 5.87 21.77 2.25
C ASP A 157 7.28 22.06 1.70
N ARG A 158 8.33 21.44 2.24
CA ARG A 158 9.70 21.59 1.74
C ARG A 158 9.89 20.98 0.36
N ILE A 159 9.28 19.84 0.07
CA ILE A 159 9.43 19.15 -1.21
C ILE A 159 8.42 19.62 -2.26
N THR A 160 7.30 20.20 -1.82
CA THR A 160 6.31 20.81 -2.69
C THR A 160 6.46 22.32 -2.79
N GLY A 161 7.44 22.92 -2.11
CA GLY A 161 7.75 24.35 -2.23
C GLY A 161 8.28 24.68 -3.63
N ASP A 162 8.05 25.90 -4.09
CA ASP A 162 8.57 26.34 -5.40
C ASP A 162 10.10 26.44 -5.34
N ALA A 163 10.78 25.73 -6.25
CA ALA A 163 12.21 25.84 -6.51
C ALA A 163 12.51 27.12 -7.32
#